data_AF-A0A946UD63-F1
#
_entry.id   AF-A0A946UD63-F1
#
_cell.length_a   1.000
_cell.length_b   1.000
_cell.length_c   1.000
_cell.angle_alpha   90.00
_cell.angle_beta   90.00
_cell.angle_gamma   90.00
#
_symmetry.space_group_name_H-M   'P 1'
#
loop_
_entity.id
_entity.type
_entity.pdbx_description
1 polymer ?
#
loop_
_entity_poly.entity_id
_entity_poly.type
_entity_poly.pdbx_seq_one_letter_code
_entity_poly.pdbx_strand_id
1 'polypeptide(L)'
;RSDSSLIQTIGRAARNVRGRAILYADRITGSMERAMAETDRRRTKQVQFNEEHGITPKTIQKRVADIMEGAYDESHPRGRRVARVAEADAGYAEVTPENLGKAIAELEKQMFNHAELLEFEEAARIRDRISKLKAQVLKT
;
A
#
# COMPACT_ATOMS: atom_id res chain seq x y z
N ARG A 1 0.29 -25.22 4.85
CA ARG A 1 0.96 -24.42 3.78
C ARG A 1 2.08 -25.24 3.19
N SER A 2 2.29 -25.15 1.87
CA SER A 2 3.47 -25.74 1.22
C SER A 2 4.74 -24.96 1.59
N ASP A 3 5.88 -25.62 1.47
CA ASP A 3 7.22 -25.02 1.58
C ASP A 3 7.43 -23.89 0.57
N SER A 4 7.03 -24.09 -0.69
CA SER A 4 7.10 -23.09 -1.76
C SER A 4 6.39 -21.78 -1.40
N SER A 5 5.21 -21.87 -0.78
CA SER A 5 4.44 -20.69 -0.35
C SER A 5 5.13 -19.93 0.79
N LEU A 6 5.75 -20.65 1.73
CA LEU A 6 6.52 -20.03 2.81
C LEU A 6 7.74 -19.29 2.27
N ILE A 7 8.50 -19.91 1.35
CA ILE A 7 9.67 -19.28 0.71
C ILE A 7 9.26 -18.01 -0.05
N GLN A 8 8.17 -18.04 -0.82
CA GLN A 8 7.68 -16.85 -1.52
C GLN A 8 7.28 -15.72 -0.56
N THR A 9 6.65 -16.07 0.57
CA THR A 9 6.23 -15.08 1.58
C THR A 9 7.44 -14.46 2.27
N ILE A 10 8.43 -15.26 2.66
CA ILE A 10 9.70 -14.80 3.23
C ILE A 10 10.43 -13.89 2.22
N GLY A 11 10.43 -14.27 0.94
CA GLY A 11 11.10 -13.53 -0.14
C GLY A 11 10.60 -12.09 -0.32
N ARG A 12 9.37 -11.77 0.11
CA ARG A 12 8.86 -10.38 0.10
C ARG A 12 9.68 -9.47 1.02
N ALA A 13 10.17 -9.99 2.15
CA ALA A 13 10.99 -9.23 3.10
C ALA A 13 12.42 -8.96 2.58
N ALA A 14 12.94 -9.79 1.67
CA ALA A 14 14.31 -9.71 1.19
C ALA A 14 14.63 -8.45 0.34
N ARG A 15 13.63 -7.62 0.04
CA ARG A 15 13.80 -6.34 -0.68
C ARG A 15 14.28 -5.18 0.21
N ASN A 16 14.44 -5.42 1.51
CA ASN A 16 14.88 -4.42 2.48
C ASN A 16 16.07 -4.94 3.29
N VAL A 17 17.04 -4.07 3.58
CA VAL A 17 18.25 -4.42 4.35
C VAL A 17 17.95 -4.92 5.77
N ARG A 18 16.85 -4.47 6.39
CA ARG A 18 16.34 -4.92 7.69
C ARG A 18 15.14 -5.87 7.56
N GLY A 19 14.94 -6.47 6.38
CA GLY A 19 13.87 -7.42 6.12
C GLY A 19 13.87 -8.58 7.11
N ARG A 20 12.72 -8.87 7.71
CA ARG A 20 12.51 -10.00 8.63
C ARG A 20 11.18 -10.69 8.33
N ALA A 21 11.16 -12.01 8.50
CA ALA A 21 9.94 -12.81 8.42
C ALA A 21 9.73 -13.50 9.78
N ILE A 22 8.53 -13.36 10.34
CA ILE A 22 8.14 -13.97 11.61
C ILE A 22 7.06 -14.99 11.31
N LEU A 23 7.30 -16.25 11.68
CA LEU A 23 6.36 -17.35 11.49
C LEU A 23 5.74 -17.69 12.85
N TYR A 24 4.44 -17.42 13.02
CA TYR A 24 3.70 -17.84 14.20
C TYR A 24 3.22 -19.27 14.02
N ALA A 25 3.69 -20.18 14.88
CA ALA A 25 3.25 -21.57 14.91
C ALA A 25 3.60 -22.19 16.27
N ASP A 26 2.75 -23.11 16.76
CA ASP A 26 3.02 -23.84 18.00
C ASP A 26 4.13 -24.88 17.84
N ARG A 27 4.34 -25.37 16.61
CA ARG A 27 5.38 -26.33 16.28
C ARG A 27 5.98 -26.07 14.90
N ILE A 28 7.24 -26.45 14.73
CA ILE A 28 7.91 -26.42 13.44
C ILE A 28 7.40 -27.60 12.61
N THR A 29 6.79 -27.30 11.47
CA THR A 29 6.39 -28.33 10.49
C THR A 29 7.53 -28.61 9.51
N GLY A 30 7.54 -29.78 8.87
CA GLY A 30 8.59 -30.11 7.90
C GLY A 30 8.67 -29.15 6.71
N SER A 31 7.56 -28.50 6.33
CA SER A 31 7.61 -27.45 5.29
C SER A 31 8.24 -26.15 5.80
N MET A 32 8.05 -25.79 7.07
CA MET A 32 8.76 -24.68 7.70
C MET A 32 10.24 -24.96 7.80
N GLU A 33 10.62 -26.16 8.22
CA GLU A 33 12.03 -26.56 8.35
C GLU A 33 12.76 -26.44 7.01
N ARG A 34 12.20 -27.00 5.93
CA ARG A 34 12.78 -26.86 4.58
C ARG A 34 12.86 -25.41 4.10
N ALA A 35 11.83 -24.61 4.37
CA ALA A 35 11.81 -23.20 3.98
C ALA A 35 12.86 -22.36 4.74
N MET A 36 13.04 -22.60 6.04
CA MET A 36 14.06 -21.94 6.85
C MET A 36 15.46 -22.38 6.41
N ALA A 37 15.69 -23.69 6.25
CA ALA A 37 16.98 -24.21 5.80
C ALA A 37 17.41 -23.64 4.43
N GLU A 38 16.48 -23.53 3.47
CA GLU A 38 16.79 -22.92 2.16
C GLU A 38 17.04 -21.40 2.28
N THR A 39 16.33 -20.72 3.17
CA THR A 39 16.55 -19.28 3.45
C THR A 39 17.94 -19.06 4.03
N ASP A 40 18.33 -19.84 5.02
CA ASP A 40 19.64 -19.75 5.68
C ASP A 40 20.77 -20.10 4.71
N ARG A 41 20.61 -21.19 3.93
CA ARG A 41 21.58 -21.57 2.90
C ARG A 41 21.86 -20.44 1.92
N ARG A 42 20.81 -19.75 1.45
CA ARG A 42 20.94 -18.60 0.54
C ARG A 42 21.58 -17.39 1.23
N ARG A 43 21.14 -17.09 2.46
CA ARG A 43 21.67 -15.96 3.25
C ARG A 43 23.16 -16.12 3.47
N THR A 44 23.63 -17.29 3.88
CA THR A 44 25.05 -17.57 4.11
C THR A 44 25.89 -17.34 2.85
N LYS A 45 25.45 -17.88 1.70
CA LYS A 45 26.14 -17.65 0.42
C LYS A 45 26.20 -16.17 0.04
N GLN A 46 25.12 -15.43 0.28
CA GLN A 46 25.08 -13.99 0.01
C GLN A 46 26.02 -13.20 0.92
N VAL A 47 26.10 -13.56 2.21
CA VAL A 47 27.03 -12.93 3.15
C VAL A 47 28.47 -13.18 2.73
N GLN A 48 28.83 -14.44 2.46
CA GLN A 48 30.17 -14.81 1.99
C GLN A 48 30.55 -14.06 0.72
N PHE A 49 29.67 -14.06 -0.29
CA PHE A 49 29.90 -13.31 -1.52
C PHE A 49 30.11 -11.81 -1.25
N ASN A 50 29.29 -11.22 -0.37
CA ASN A 50 29.42 -9.81 -0.03
C ASN A 50 30.74 -9.51 0.69
N GLU A 51 31.17 -10.38 1.61
CA GLU A 51 32.44 -10.24 2.34
C GLU A 51 33.64 -10.35 1.39
N GLU A 52 33.65 -11.35 0.52
CA GLU A 52 34.70 -11.58 -0.49
C GLU A 52 34.85 -10.38 -1.46
N HIS A 53 33.74 -9.70 -1.77
CA HIS A 53 33.70 -8.61 -2.74
C HIS A 53 33.60 -7.21 -2.11
N GLY A 54 33.63 -7.10 -0.77
CA GLY A 54 33.49 -5.82 -0.07
C GLY A 54 32.13 -5.12 -0.28
N ILE A 55 31.06 -5.86 -0.57
CA ILE A 55 29.73 -5.31 -0.86
C ILE A 55 28.99 -5.03 0.46
N THR A 56 28.62 -3.77 0.69
CA THR A 56 27.72 -3.40 1.79
C THR A 56 26.26 -3.42 1.31
N PRO A 57 25.37 -4.24 1.90
CA PRO A 57 23.96 -4.29 1.51
C PRO A 57 23.26 -2.93 1.67
N LYS A 58 22.55 -2.50 0.62
CA LYS A 58 21.75 -1.26 0.62
C LYS A 58 20.35 -1.54 0.08
N THR A 59 19.35 -0.85 0.61
CA THR A 59 17.98 -0.93 0.10
C THR A 59 17.87 -0.13 -1.19
N ILE A 60 17.36 -0.74 -2.25
CA ILE A 60 17.14 -0.08 -3.53
C ILE A 60 16.00 0.94 -3.39
N GLN A 61 16.23 2.18 -3.83
CA GLN A 61 15.18 3.18 -3.97
C GLN A 61 14.63 3.12 -5.41
N LYS A 62 13.41 2.61 -5.57
CA LYS A 62 12.73 2.56 -6.87
C LYS A 62 11.68 3.66 -6.93
N ARG A 63 11.70 4.49 -7.98
CA ARG A 63 10.62 5.45 -8.27
C ARG A 63 9.33 4.68 -8.56
N VAL A 64 8.21 5.17 -8.04
CA VAL A 64 6.88 4.68 -8.43
C VAL A 64 6.73 4.99 -9.92
N ALA A 65 6.39 3.99 -10.72
CA ALA A 65 6.14 4.22 -12.14
C ALA A 65 4.82 5.00 -12.25
N ASP A 66 4.85 6.16 -12.91
CA ASP A 66 3.63 6.90 -13.23
C ASP A 66 2.82 6.09 -14.24
N ILE A 67 1.61 5.72 -13.84
CA ILE A 67 0.66 4.93 -14.66
C ILE A 67 0.02 5.81 -15.76
N MET A 68 0.33 7.10 -15.79
CA MET A 68 -0.29 8.11 -16.67
C MET A 68 0.35 8.25 -18.05
N GLU A 69 1.29 7.39 -18.45
CA GLU A 69 1.95 7.51 -19.77
C GLU A 69 1.14 6.90 -20.93
N GLY A 70 -0.02 6.28 -20.66
CA GLY A 70 -0.82 5.55 -21.65
C GLY A 70 -2.15 6.16 -22.08
N ALA A 71 -2.53 7.34 -21.58
CA ALA A 71 -3.90 7.87 -21.72
C ALA A 71 -4.00 9.29 -22.32
N TYR A 72 -3.03 9.70 -23.14
CA TYR A 72 -3.16 10.91 -23.93
C TYR A 72 -3.42 10.53 -25.39
N ASP A 73 -4.69 10.29 -25.70
CA ASP A 73 -5.20 10.48 -27.05
C ASP A 73 -6.35 11.50 -27.01
N GLU A 74 -6.40 12.27 -28.08
CA GLU A 74 -6.86 13.65 -28.15
C GLU A 74 -8.38 13.80 -28.09
N SER A 75 -8.80 15.07 -27.89
CA SER A 75 -10.13 15.64 -28.10
C SER A 75 -11.16 15.49 -26.97
N HIS A 76 -11.49 16.60 -26.29
CA HIS A 76 -12.78 17.30 -26.44
C HIS A 76 -12.87 18.57 -25.55
N PRO A 77 -13.69 19.56 -25.93
CA PRO A 77 -13.49 20.97 -25.59
C PRO A 77 -14.14 21.43 -24.27
N ARG A 78 -13.65 22.58 -23.79
CA ARG A 78 -14.13 23.33 -22.63
C ARG A 78 -15.64 23.61 -22.69
N GLY A 79 -16.34 23.39 -21.57
CA GLY A 79 -17.62 24.04 -21.33
C GLY A 79 -18.42 23.45 -20.16
N ARG A 80 -18.47 24.16 -19.03
CA ARG A 80 -19.68 24.78 -18.46
C ARG A 80 -19.52 24.98 -16.94
N ARG A 81 -19.65 26.22 -16.52
CA ARG A 81 -19.57 26.72 -15.16
C ARG A 81 -20.93 26.52 -14.45
N VAL A 82 -20.84 26.22 -13.14
CA VAL A 82 -21.83 26.44 -12.06
C VAL A 82 -23.04 25.51 -11.97
N ALA A 83 -23.03 24.66 -10.93
CA ALA A 83 -24.12 24.60 -9.96
C ALA A 83 -23.52 24.36 -8.57
N ARG A 84 -23.59 25.39 -7.72
CA ARG A 84 -23.34 25.30 -6.28
C ARG A 84 -24.47 24.45 -5.70
N VAL A 85 -24.17 23.26 -5.17
CA VAL A 85 -25.11 22.53 -4.31
C VAL A 85 -24.51 22.53 -2.91
N ALA A 86 -25.07 23.40 -2.08
CA ALA A 86 -24.95 23.32 -0.65
C ALA A 86 -25.97 22.28 -0.18
N GLU A 87 -25.51 21.12 0.28
CA GLU A 87 -26.28 20.21 1.14
C GLU A 87 -25.28 19.70 2.19
N ALA A 88 -25.37 20.20 3.42
CA ALA A 88 -26.33 19.88 4.47
C ALA A 88 -25.61 19.00 5.50
N ASP A 89 -25.41 19.60 6.67
CA ASP A 89 -24.92 18.99 7.89
C ASP A 89 -25.93 17.91 8.30
N ALA A 90 -25.71 16.67 7.85
CA ALA A 90 -26.56 15.53 8.16
C ALA A 90 -25.81 14.58 9.09
N GLY A 91 -26.36 14.42 10.29
CA GLY A 91 -25.74 13.81 11.45
C GLY A 91 -25.08 12.46 11.19
N TYR A 92 -23.82 12.36 11.60
CA TYR A 92 -23.17 11.08 11.91
C TYR A 92 -23.73 10.55 13.25
N ALA A 93 -25.03 10.26 13.28
CA ALA A 93 -25.63 9.46 14.33
C ALA A 93 -25.48 7.98 13.92
N GLU A 94 -24.78 7.21 14.77
CA GLU A 94 -24.49 5.77 14.67
C GLU A 94 -23.32 5.35 13.75
N VAL A 95 -22.12 5.66 14.21
CA VAL A 95 -20.85 5.23 13.59
C VAL A 95 -20.51 3.80 14.03
N THR A 96 -21.05 2.79 13.34
CA THR A 96 -20.43 1.46 13.38
C THR A 96 -19.13 1.49 12.55
N PRO A 97 -18.05 0.81 12.98
CA PRO A 97 -16.78 0.76 12.24
C PRO A 97 -16.93 0.34 10.77
N GLU A 98 -17.91 -0.50 10.47
CA GLU A 98 -18.22 -1.00 9.13
C GLU A 98 -18.79 0.08 8.20
N ASN A 99 -19.69 0.94 8.71
CA ASN A 99 -20.28 2.02 7.93
C ASN A 99 -19.26 3.11 7.60
N LEU A 100 -18.30 3.32 8.50
CA LEU A 100 -17.24 4.29 8.30
C LEU A 100 -16.18 3.80 7.30
N GLY A 101 -15.86 2.50 7.29
CA GLY A 101 -14.98 1.91 6.28
C GLY A 101 -15.53 2.09 4.86
N LYS A 102 -16.84 1.88 4.68
CA LYS A 102 -17.51 2.11 3.38
C LYS A 102 -17.47 3.58 2.97
N ALA A 103 -17.73 4.50 3.90
CA ALA A 103 -17.67 5.93 3.63
C ALA A 103 -16.26 6.39 3.23
N ILE A 104 -15.22 5.86 3.89
CA ILE A 104 -13.82 6.15 3.54
C ILE A 104 -13.49 5.62 2.13
N ALA A 105 -13.91 4.40 1.79
CA ALA A 105 -13.65 3.82 0.47
C ALA A 105 -14.30 4.64 -0.66
N GLU A 106 -15.53 5.12 -0.44
CA GLU A 106 -16.21 5.99 -1.41
C GLU A 106 -15.50 7.34 -1.57
N LEU A 107 -15.06 7.95 -0.47
CA LEU A 107 -14.26 9.17 -0.52
C LEU A 107 -12.90 8.95 -1.21
N GLU A 108 -12.24 7.81 -0.99
CA GLU A 108 -10.99 7.47 -1.68
C GLU A 108 -11.21 7.37 -3.19
N LYS A 109 -12.30 6.73 -3.62
CA LYS A 109 -12.68 6.66 -5.04
C LYS A 109 -12.92 8.05 -5.64
N GLN A 110 -13.65 8.92 -4.94
CA GLN A 110 -13.88 10.30 -5.38
C GLN A 110 -12.57 11.09 -5.48
N MET A 111 -11.68 10.95 -4.49
CA MET A 111 -10.34 11.57 -4.51
C MET A 111 -9.54 11.15 -5.74
N PHE A 112 -9.53 9.86 -6.08
CA PHE A 112 -8.85 9.36 -7.29
C PHE A 112 -9.49 9.89 -8.57
N ASN A 113 -10.82 9.93 -8.66
CA ASN A 113 -11.51 10.52 -9.82
C ASN A 113 -11.13 12.00 -10.02
N HIS A 114 -11.10 12.80 -8.94
CA HIS A 114 -10.66 14.20 -9.04
C HIS A 114 -9.18 14.31 -9.43
N ALA A 115 -8.32 13.40 -8.98
CA ALA A 115 -6.92 13.36 -9.39
C ALA A 115 -6.75 12.99 -10.88
N GLU A 116 -7.56 12.06 -11.39
CA GLU A 116 -7.62 11.70 -12.82
C GLU A 116 -8.09 12.87 -13.68
N LEU A 117 -9.07 13.65 -13.18
CA LEU A 117 -9.58 14.86 -13.84
C LEU A 117 -8.67 16.09 -13.67
N LEU A 118 -7.49 15.94 -13.04
CA LEU A 118 -6.53 17.02 -12.73
C LEU A 118 -7.08 18.11 -11.78
N GLU A 119 -8.13 17.78 -11.01
CA GLU A 119 -8.75 18.64 -10.00
C GLU A 119 -8.06 18.47 -8.65
N PHE A 120 -6.77 18.80 -8.60
CA PHE A 120 -5.91 18.52 -7.44
C PHE A 120 -6.35 19.21 -6.14
N GLU A 121 -7.00 20.37 -6.23
CA GLU A 121 -7.53 21.07 -5.06
C GLU A 121 -8.67 20.28 -4.40
N GLU A 122 -9.59 19.73 -5.19
CA GLU A 122 -10.70 18.93 -4.67
C GLU A 122 -10.20 17.58 -4.16
N ALA A 123 -9.28 16.94 -4.89
CA ALA A 123 -8.61 15.73 -4.41
C ALA A 123 -7.90 15.97 -3.07
N ALA A 124 -7.20 17.11 -2.90
CA ALA A 124 -6.54 17.46 -1.64
C ALA A 124 -7.54 17.67 -0.49
N ARG A 125 -8.68 18.34 -0.75
CA ARG A 125 -9.74 18.51 0.27
C ARG A 125 -10.32 17.18 0.72
N ILE A 126 -10.57 16.26 -0.22
CA ILE A 126 -11.10 14.93 0.12
C ILE A 126 -10.07 14.11 0.89
N ARG A 127 -8.79 14.15 0.48
CA ARG A 127 -7.69 13.52 1.23
C ARG A 127 -7.66 14.00 2.68
N ASP A 128 -7.74 15.31 2.90
CA ASP A 128 -7.70 15.87 4.25
C ASP A 128 -8.94 15.49 5.07
N ARG A 129 -10.11 15.36 4.43
CA ARG A 129 -11.33 14.82 5.05
C ARG A 129 -11.18 13.35 5.46
N ILE A 130 -10.61 12.51 4.60
CA ILE A 130 -10.31 11.11 4.89
C ILE A 130 -9.34 11.01 6.08
N SER A 131 -8.29 11.84 6.10
CA SER A 131 -7.32 11.87 7.20
C SER A 131 -7.98 12.22 8.54
N LYS A 132 -8.91 13.19 8.56
CA LYS A 132 -9.67 13.55 9.77
C LYS A 132 -10.58 12.40 10.24
N LEU A 133 -11.29 11.76 9.32
CA LEU A 133 -12.15 10.61 9.64
C LEU A 133 -11.34 9.45 10.22
N LYS A 134 -10.23 9.06 9.57
CA LYS A 134 -9.33 8.00 10.06
C LYS A 134 -8.77 8.31 11.46
N ALA A 135 -8.44 9.57 11.74
CA ALA A 135 -7.92 9.99 13.04
C ALA A 135 -8.98 9.92 14.17
N GLN A 136 -10.26 10.11 13.87
CA GLN A 136 -11.34 9.96 14.86
C GLN A 136 -11.56 8.49 15.25
N VAL A 137 -11.42 7.56 14.29
CA VAL A 137 -11.51 6.12 14.55
C VAL A 137 -10.40 5.65 15.47
N LEU A 138 -9.16 6.06 15.19
CA LEU A 138 -7.99 5.56 15.91
C LEU A 138 -7.88 6.11 17.35
N LYS A 139 -8.64 7.16 17.68
CA LYS A 139 -8.69 7.76 19.02
C LYS A 139 -9.73 7.12 19.94
N THR A 140 -10.55 6.22 19.42
CA THR A 140 -11.53 5.43 20.18
C THR A 140 -10.96 4.05 20.46
#